data_AF-A0A497K8F8-F1
#
_entry.id   AF-A0A497K8F8-F1
#
_cell.length_a   1.000
_cell.length_b   1.000
_cell.length_c   1.000
_cell.angle_alpha   90.00
_cell.angle_beta   90.00
_cell.angle_gamma   90.00
#
_symmetry.space_group_name_H-M   'P 1'
#
loop_
_entity.id
_entity.type
_entity.pdbx_description
1 polymer ?
#
loop_
_entity_poly.entity_id
_entity_poly.type
_entity_poly.pdbx_seq_one_letter_code
_entity_poly.pdbx_strand_id
1 'polypeptide(L)'
;TIEKEKDKIIESIAEKYLKELSLLYNYMMLLEVKEALLYCPNCGRWYPVGNQVEGIPEMLPDELREKHVDLKFFEKWKEKIPQNILKEGKPFALP
;
A
#
# COMPACT_ATOMS: atom_id res chain seq x y z
N THR A 1 20.24 -28.26 29.78
CA THR A 1 20.27 -28.81 28.40
C THR A 1 20.53 -27.66 27.46
N ILE A 2 21.19 -27.94 26.34
CA ILE A 2 21.52 -26.94 25.30
C ILE A 2 20.26 -26.15 24.88
N GLU A 3 19.10 -26.80 24.82
CA GLU A 3 17.79 -26.16 24.61
C GLU A 3 17.52 -24.98 25.57
N LYS A 4 17.68 -25.21 26.88
CA LYS A 4 17.37 -24.20 27.91
C LYS A 4 18.30 -22.98 27.86
N GLU A 5 19.54 -23.17 27.41
CA GLU A 5 20.47 -22.06 27.21
C GLU A 5 20.11 -21.23 25.97
N LYS A 6 19.66 -21.89 24.90
CA LYS A 6 19.14 -21.19 23.71
C LYS A 6 17.90 -20.36 24.04
N ASP A 7 16.96 -20.93 24.79
CA ASP A 7 15.73 -20.24 25.20
C ASP A 7 16.03 -18.96 25.99
N LYS A 8 16.95 -19.03 26.94
CA LYS A 8 17.41 -17.84 27.70
C LYS A 8 18.03 -16.76 26.84
N ILE A 9 18.83 -17.14 25.83
CA ILE A 9 19.43 -16.18 24.90
C ILE A 9 18.33 -15.50 24.07
N ILE A 10 17.34 -16.27 23.61
CA ILE A 10 16.20 -15.74 22.84
C ILE A 10 15.38 -14.77 23.70
N GLU A 11 15.06 -15.13 24.95
CA GLU A 11 14.36 -14.25 25.89
C GLU A 11 15.14 -12.95 26.12
N SER A 12 16.44 -13.03 26.37
CA SER A 12 17.29 -11.84 26.57
C SER A 12 17.33 -10.92 25.34
N ILE A 13 17.37 -11.50 24.13
CA ILE A 13 17.30 -10.74 22.88
C ILE A 13 15.91 -10.11 22.72
N ALA A 14 14.85 -10.86 22.98
CA ALA A 14 13.48 -10.37 22.87
C ALA A 14 13.21 -9.22 23.84
N GLU A 15 13.65 -9.33 25.10
CA GLU A 15 13.56 -8.25 26.09
C GLU A 15 14.34 -7.01 25.65
N LYS A 16 15.55 -7.21 25.12
CA LYS A 16 16.40 -6.11 24.64
C LYS A 16 15.75 -5.32 23.51
N TYR A 17 15.03 -5.98 22.60
CA TYR A 17 14.42 -5.37 21.41
C TYR A 17 12.89 -5.29 21.47
N LEU A 18 12.29 -5.50 22.65
CA LEU A 18 10.84 -5.63 22.78
C LEU A 18 10.12 -4.41 22.24
N LYS A 19 10.69 -3.23 22.46
CA LYS A 19 10.11 -1.96 22.03
C LYS A 19 10.15 -1.80 20.51
N GLU A 20 11.28 -2.10 19.90
CA GLU A 20 11.49 -2.05 18.45
C GLU A 20 10.62 -3.09 17.75
N LEU A 21 10.55 -4.32 18.29
CA LEU A 21 9.68 -5.38 17.78
C LEU A 21 8.21 -4.99 17.90
N SER A 22 7.80 -4.38 19.01
CA SER A 22 6.43 -3.89 19.19
C SER A 22 6.09 -2.76 18.22
N LEU A 23 7.03 -1.83 17.99
CA LEU A 23 6.85 -0.76 17.02
C LEU A 23 6.71 -1.32 15.60
N LEU A 24 7.58 -2.26 15.23
CA LEU A 24 7.54 -2.93 13.94
C LEU A 24 6.23 -3.71 13.76
N TYR A 25 5.80 -4.44 14.78
CA TYR A 25 4.52 -5.14 14.78
C TYR A 25 3.36 -4.17 14.57
N ASN A 26 3.30 -3.08 15.32
CA ASN A 26 2.25 -2.07 15.15
C ASN A 26 2.24 -1.48 13.73
N TYR A 27 3.41 -1.17 13.19
CA TYR A 27 3.53 -0.63 11.84
C TYR A 27 3.14 -1.64 10.75
N MET A 28 3.54 -2.90 10.89
CA MET A 28 3.30 -3.93 9.88
C MET A 28 1.91 -4.56 9.96
N MET A 29 1.33 -4.64 11.16
CA MET A 29 0.12 -5.42 11.41
C MET A 29 -1.10 -4.58 11.77
N LEU A 30 -0.91 -3.38 12.35
CA LEU A 30 -2.02 -2.55 12.82
C LEU A 30 -2.24 -1.29 11.98
N LEU A 31 -1.26 -0.89 11.16
CA LEU A 31 -1.40 0.24 10.26
C LEU A 31 -1.96 -0.21 8.92
N GLU A 32 -3.13 0.31 8.55
CA GLU A 32 -3.81 -0.04 7.32
C GLU A 32 -3.90 1.16 6.36
N VAL A 33 -3.69 0.88 5.08
CA VAL A 33 -3.87 1.86 4.00
C VAL A 33 -5.31 1.76 3.50
N LYS A 34 -6.17 2.69 3.92
CA LYS A 34 -7.58 2.72 3.49
C LYS A 34 -7.74 3.09 2.02
N GLU A 35 -7.05 4.13 1.59
CA GLU A 35 -7.05 4.59 0.20
C GLU A 35 -5.63 4.97 -0.22
N ALA A 36 -5.25 4.60 -1.44
CA ALA A 36 -3.96 4.93 -2.04
C ALA A 36 -4.00 4.84 -3.56
N LEU A 37 -2.92 5.30 -4.19
CA LEU A 37 -2.65 5.10 -5.61
C LEU A 37 -1.30 4.42 -5.74
N LEU A 38 -1.29 3.23 -6.33
CA LEU A 38 -0.07 2.52 -6.71
C LEU A 38 0.31 2.96 -8.11
N TYR A 39 1.55 3.39 -8.32
CA TYR A 39 2.03 3.84 -9.63
C TYR A 39 3.29 3.08 -10.02
N CYS A 40 3.32 2.56 -11.24
CA CYS A 40 4.49 1.91 -11.83
C CYS A 40 5.26 2.93 -12.68
N PRO A 41 6.45 3.38 -12.26
CA PRO A 41 7.23 4.35 -13.03
C PRO A 41 7.77 3.77 -14.35
N ASN A 42 7.84 2.45 -14.48
CA ASN A 42 8.36 1.81 -15.70
C ASN A 42 7.36 1.83 -16.86
N CYS A 43 6.07 1.57 -16.59
CA CYS A 43 5.05 1.51 -17.66
C CYS A 43 4.03 2.65 -17.63
N GLY A 44 4.01 3.43 -16.55
CA GLY A 44 3.08 4.54 -16.33
C GLY A 44 1.69 4.13 -15.85
N ARG A 45 1.47 2.85 -15.53
CA ARG A 45 0.18 2.38 -15.01
C ARG A 45 0.00 2.79 -13.55
N TRP A 46 -1.22 3.18 -13.22
CA TRP A 46 -1.65 3.40 -11.86
C TRP A 46 -2.78 2.45 -11.48
N TYR A 47 -2.89 2.12 -10.21
CA TYR A 47 -3.97 1.29 -9.66
C TYR A 47 -4.51 1.95 -8.40
N PRO A 48 -5.84 2.09 -8.24
CA PRO A 48 -6.39 2.58 -7.01
C PRO A 48 -6.37 1.51 -5.93
N VAL A 49 -6.28 1.94 -4.69
CA VAL A 49 -6.53 1.15 -3.48
C VAL A 49 -7.68 1.83 -2.76
N GLY A 50 -8.69 1.08 -2.33
CA GLY A 50 -9.79 1.65 -1.56
C GLY A 50 -10.86 2.37 -2.38
N ASN A 51 -10.87 2.19 -3.70
CA ASN A 51 -11.78 2.91 -4.58
C ASN A 51 -13.21 2.33 -4.55
N GLN A 52 -13.32 1.01 -4.72
CA GLN A 52 -14.58 0.27 -4.59
C GLN A 52 -14.74 -0.37 -3.20
N VAL A 53 -13.65 -0.90 -2.64
CA VAL A 53 -13.64 -1.52 -1.30
C VAL A 53 -12.43 -1.00 -0.54
N GLU A 54 -12.67 -0.40 0.63
CA GLU A 54 -11.65 0.19 1.50
C GLU A 54 -10.49 -0.80 1.74
N GLY A 55 -9.25 -0.33 1.54
CA GLY A 55 -8.04 -1.12 1.74
C GLY A 55 -7.70 -2.15 0.67
N ILE A 56 -8.56 -2.36 -0.34
CA ILE A 56 -8.33 -3.35 -1.39
C ILE A 56 -7.71 -2.70 -2.65
N PRO A 57 -6.55 -3.17 -3.13
CA PRO A 57 -6.00 -2.77 -4.42
C PRO A 57 -6.77 -3.36 -5.61
N GLU A 58 -7.12 -2.52 -6.58
CA GLU A 58 -7.83 -2.90 -7.80
C GLU A 58 -6.84 -3.05 -8.97
N MET A 59 -6.20 -4.21 -9.06
CA MET A 59 -5.16 -4.51 -10.06
C MET A 59 -5.69 -5.25 -11.29
N LEU A 60 -6.85 -4.83 -11.80
CA LEU A 60 -7.43 -5.41 -13.00
C LEU A 60 -6.64 -5.03 -14.26
N PRO A 61 -6.59 -5.91 -15.28
CA PRO A 61 -6.16 -5.56 -16.63
C PRO A 61 -6.92 -4.36 -17.21
N ASP A 62 -6.28 -3.58 -18.07
CA ASP A 62 -6.80 -2.30 -18.58
C ASP A 62 -8.19 -2.45 -19.23
N GLU A 63 -8.42 -3.56 -19.94
CA GLU A 63 -9.68 -3.89 -20.63
C GLU A 63 -10.84 -4.26 -19.69
N LEU A 64 -10.54 -4.62 -18.43
CA LEU A 64 -11.54 -4.93 -17.41
C LEU A 64 -11.79 -3.73 -16.48
N ARG A 65 -11.13 -2.59 -16.72
CA ARG A 65 -11.27 -1.40 -15.89
C ARG A 65 -12.38 -0.48 -16.36
N GLU A 66 -13.19 -0.04 -15.41
CA GLU A 66 -14.29 0.88 -15.66
C GLU A 66 -13.81 2.34 -15.62
N LYS A 67 -13.51 2.90 -16.81
CA LYS A 67 -12.98 4.27 -16.98
C LYS A 67 -13.68 5.33 -16.11
N HIS A 68 -15.00 5.27 -16.03
CA HIS A 68 -15.77 6.27 -15.30
C HIS A 68 -15.60 6.16 -13.78
N VAL A 69 -15.40 4.94 -13.24
CA VAL A 69 -15.11 4.70 -11.82
C VAL A 69 -13.70 5.20 -11.49
N ASP A 70 -12.73 4.82 -12.32
CA ASP A 70 -11.34 5.25 -12.18
C ASP A 70 -11.16 6.77 -12.24
N LEU A 71 -11.82 7.44 -13.19
CA LEU A 71 -11.71 8.90 -13.30
C LEU A 71 -12.38 9.63 -12.12
N LYS A 72 -13.43 9.06 -11.51
CA LYS A 72 -13.99 9.60 -10.26
C LYS A 72 -12.98 9.52 -9.12
N PHE A 73 -12.21 8.43 -9.03
CA PHE A 73 -11.12 8.32 -8.06
C PHE A 73 -10.05 9.38 -8.28
N PHE A 74 -9.64 9.61 -9.53
CA PHE A 74 -8.71 10.68 -9.88
C PHE A 74 -9.24 12.06 -9.50
N GLU A 75 -10.50 12.39 -9.83
CA GLU A 75 -11.11 13.67 -9.46
C GLU A 75 -11.16 13.88 -7.95
N LYS A 76 -11.49 12.83 -7.18
CA LYS A 76 -11.50 12.87 -5.71
C LYS A 76 -10.13 13.21 -5.13
N TRP A 77 -9.06 12.70 -5.73
CA TRP A 77 -7.70 12.79 -5.20
C TRP A 77 -6.74 13.68 -5.97
N LYS A 78 -7.21 14.42 -6.98
CA LYS A 78 -6.38 15.21 -7.90
C LYS A 78 -5.41 16.18 -7.23
N GLU A 79 -5.78 16.75 -6.08
CA GLU A 79 -4.92 17.69 -5.35
C GLU A 79 -3.72 16.98 -4.68
N LYS A 80 -3.79 15.66 -4.50
CA LYS A 80 -2.72 14.86 -3.89
C LYS A 80 -1.93 14.04 -4.92
N ILE A 81 -2.50 13.77 -6.08
CA ILE A 81 -1.85 12.97 -7.12
C ILE A 81 -0.89 13.88 -7.93
N PRO A 82 0.37 13.47 -8.13
CA PRO A 82 1.30 14.19 -8.99
C PRO A 82 0.73 14.47 -10.40
N GLN A 83 0.94 15.69 -10.90
CA GLN A 83 0.37 16.15 -12.18
C GLN A 83 0.74 15.28 -13.38
N ASN A 84 1.94 14.71 -13.40
CA ASN A 84 2.37 13.78 -14.46
C ASN A 84 1.53 12.49 -14.45
N ILE A 85 1.16 11.98 -13.27
CA ILE A 85 0.31 10.78 -13.17
C ILE A 85 -1.12 11.12 -13.59
N LEU A 86 -1.64 12.30 -13.22
CA LEU A 86 -2.98 12.72 -13.64
C LEU A 86 -3.11 12.84 -15.15
N LYS A 87 -2.10 13.39 -15.83
CA LYS A 87 -2.16 13.72 -17.26
C LYS A 87 -1.68 12.59 -18.18
N GLU A 88 -0.76 11.75 -17.71
CA GLU A 88 -0.09 10.73 -18.53
C GLU A 88 -0.30 9.30 -18.01
N GLY A 89 -1.01 9.16 -16.88
CA GLY A 89 -1.27 7.87 -16.26
C GLY A 89 -2.05 6.92 -17.16
N LYS A 90 -1.69 5.64 -17.09
CA LYS A 90 -2.40 4.55 -17.78
C LYS A 90 -3.25 3.76 -16.79
N PRO A 91 -4.40 3.22 -17.21
CA PRO A 91 -4.97 3.28 -18.55
C PRO A 91 -5.73 4.57 -18.85
N PHE A 92 -6.07 5.35 -17.82
CA PHE A 92 -6.85 6.58 -17.95
C PHE A 92 -6.15 7.75 -17.28
N ALA A 93 -6.32 8.93 -17.87
CA ALA A 93 -5.81 10.21 -17.39
C ALA A 93 -6.96 11.23 -17.32
N LEU A 94 -6.81 12.24 -16.45
CA LEU A 94 -7.65 13.43 -16.46
C LEU A 94 -7.13 14.39 -17.55
N PRO A 95 -7.96 14.74 -18.55
CA PRO A 95 -7.58 15.66 -19.62
C PRO A 95 -7.32 17.09 -19.11
#